data_AF-A0A2W6YNZ9-F1
#
_entry.id   AF-A0A2W6YNZ9-F1
#
_cell.length_a   1.000
_cell.length_b   1.000
_cell.length_c   1.000
_cell.angle_alpha   90.00
_cell.angle_beta   90.00
_cell.angle_gamma   90.00
#
_symmetry.space_group_name_H-M   'P 1'
#
loop_
_entity.id
_entity.type
_entity.pdbx_description
1 polymer ?
#
loop_
_entity_poly.entity_id
_entity_poly.type
_entity_poly.pdbx_seq_one_letter_code
_entity_poly.pdbx_strand_id
1 'polypeptide(L)'
;MTGPAIPLGHQIDAVRFAETRQRSMNDGRAIKELRGPQFGQRDLERLNAAARSLETLEKNAAEIRAFLKLPAQAREAVLRHGETMAQMCLELAAREAAAKAGGPVR
;
A
#
# COMPACT_ATOMS: atom_id res chain seq x y z
N MET A 1 -6.56 3.85 -12.18
CA MET A 1 -7.02 4.73 -11.09
C MET A 1 -6.68 6.17 -11.46
N THR A 2 -7.67 6.99 -11.82
CA THR A 2 -7.47 8.30 -12.48
C THR A 2 -8.14 9.44 -11.70
N GLY A 3 -7.78 9.59 -10.43
CA GLY A 3 -8.09 10.77 -9.60
C GLY A 3 -6.84 11.18 -8.81
N PRO A 4 -6.70 12.46 -8.41
CA PRO A 4 -5.55 12.90 -7.65
C PRO A 4 -5.46 12.10 -6.34
N ALA A 5 -4.36 11.35 -6.19
CA ALA A 5 -4.15 10.51 -5.01
C ALA A 5 -4.00 11.41 -3.78
N ILE A 6 -4.90 11.26 -2.80
CA ILE A 6 -4.80 11.98 -1.53
C ILE A 6 -3.47 11.59 -0.87
N PRO A 7 -2.59 12.54 -0.51
CA PRO A 7 -1.30 12.23 0.10
C PRO A 7 -1.46 11.40 1.38
N LEU A 8 -0.55 10.45 1.62
CA LEU A 8 -0.58 9.57 2.81
C LEU A 8 -0.61 10.37 4.12
N GLY A 9 0.09 11.51 4.20
CA GLY A 9 0.04 12.39 5.37
C GLY A 9 -1.39 12.84 5.71
N HIS A 10 -2.17 13.25 4.71
CA HIS A 10 -3.57 13.65 4.91
C HIS A 10 -4.48 12.48 5.28
N GLN A 11 -4.17 11.27 4.81
CA GLN A 11 -4.87 10.04 5.21
C GLN A 11 -4.60 9.72 6.69
N ILE A 12 -3.33 9.77 7.11
CA ILE A 12 -2.90 9.54 8.50
C ILE A 12 -3.55 10.55 9.44
N ASP A 13 -3.56 11.84 9.08
CA ASP A 13 -4.20 12.88 9.89
C ASP A 13 -5.69 12.61 10.09
N ALA A 14 -6.39 12.15 9.05
CA ALA A 14 -7.80 11.81 9.12
C ALA A 14 -8.05 10.59 10.04
N VAL A 15 -7.22 9.55 9.94
CA VAL A 15 -7.32 8.37 10.82
C VAL A 15 -7.06 8.73 12.28
N ARG A 16 -6.01 9.51 12.57
CA ARG A 16 -5.71 9.99 13.93
C ARG A 16 -6.83 10.86 14.51
N PHE A 17 -7.42 11.70 13.68
CA PHE A 17 -8.57 12.50 14.07
C PHE A 17 -9.78 11.62 14.41
N ALA A 18 -10.08 10.62 13.59
CA ALA A 18 -11.16 9.67 13.84
C ALA A 18 -10.94 8.88 15.14
N GLU A 19 -9.70 8.44 15.41
CA GLU A 19 -9.32 7.79 16.68
C GLU A 19 -9.55 8.72 17.88
N THR A 20 -9.08 9.96 17.80
CA THR A 20 -9.25 10.98 18.85
C THR A 20 -10.73 11.25 19.12
N ARG A 21 -11.56 11.34 18.07
CA ARG A 21 -13.00 11.52 18.19
C ARG A 21 -13.63 10.32 18.90
N GLN A 22 -13.29 9.10 18.51
CA GLN A 22 -13.83 7.89 19.12
C GLN A 22 -13.45 7.78 20.60
N ARG A 23 -12.20 8.09 20.95
CA ARG A 23 -11.75 8.12 22.35
C ARG A 23 -12.54 9.13 23.17
N SER A 24 -12.72 10.34 22.63
CA SER A 24 -13.50 11.40 23.31
C SER A 24 -14.95 11.00 23.55
N MET A 25 -15.58 10.30 22.60
CA MET A 25 -16.93 9.75 22.75
C MET A 25 -17.01 8.70 23.86
N ASN A 26 -16.03 7.79 23.92
CA ASN A 26 -15.99 6.73 24.91
C ASN A 26 -15.75 7.29 26.34
N ASP A 27 -14.97 8.36 26.46
CA ASP A 27 -14.65 9.00 27.76
C ASP A 27 -15.75 9.98 28.25
N GLY A 28 -16.92 10.03 27.58
CA GLY A 28 -18.04 10.88 27.94
C GLY A 28 -17.76 12.39 27.81
N ARG A 29 -16.69 12.77 27.11
CA ARG A 29 -16.34 14.18 26.89
C ARG A 29 -17.23 14.76 25.79
N ALA A 30 -17.73 15.98 26.00
CA ALA A 30 -18.48 16.69 24.97
C ALA A 30 -17.60 16.88 23.73
N ILE A 31 -17.98 16.27 22.59
CA ILE A 31 -17.41 16.62 21.30
C ILE A 31 -17.95 18.00 20.96
N LYS A 32 -17.28 19.07 21.41
CA LYS A 32 -17.43 20.38 20.78
C LYS A 32 -17.00 20.15 19.34
N GLU A 33 -17.93 20.18 18.39
CA GLU A 33 -17.75 19.80 16.97
C GLU A 33 -16.31 20.08 16.53
N LEU A 34 -15.47 19.03 16.56
CA LEU A 34 -14.02 19.21 16.51
C LEU A 34 -13.57 19.82 15.17
N ARG A 35 -14.46 19.83 14.17
CA ARG A 35 -14.39 20.57 12.92
C ARG A 35 -15.79 20.94 12.45
N GLY A 36 -15.95 22.13 11.86
CA GLY A 36 -17.23 22.57 11.28
C GLY A 36 -17.71 21.67 10.12
N PRO A 37 -18.99 21.73 9.75
CA PRO A 37 -19.60 20.87 8.72
C PRO A 37 -18.86 20.86 7.38
N GLN A 38 -18.26 22.01 7.03
CA GLN A 38 -17.41 22.21 5.84
C GLN A 38 -16.22 21.24 5.72
N PHE A 39 -15.80 20.59 6.81
CA PHE A 39 -14.70 19.63 6.80
C PHE A 39 -15.16 18.17 6.71
N GLY A 40 -16.45 17.88 6.92
CA GLY A 40 -16.97 16.52 6.97
C GLY A 40 -16.75 15.75 5.68
N GLN A 41 -17.07 16.37 4.53
CA GLN A 41 -16.88 15.75 3.22
C GLN A 41 -15.39 15.44 2.94
N ARG A 42 -14.50 16.39 3.24
CA ARG A 42 -13.05 16.25 3.05
C ARG A 42 -12.46 15.15 3.92
N ASP A 43 -12.93 15.02 5.16
CA ASP A 43 -12.45 14.00 6.07
C ASP A 43 -12.96 12.61 5.68
N LEU A 44 -14.19 12.49 5.17
CA LEU A 44 -14.71 11.24 4.59
C LEU A 44 -13.90 10.79 3.38
N GLU A 45 -13.57 11.70 2.47
CA GLU A 45 -12.72 11.39 1.30
C GLU A 45 -11.34 10.88 1.72
N ARG A 46 -10.72 11.51 2.73
CA ARG A 46 -9.41 11.10 3.27
C ARG A 46 -9.46 9.76 3.98
N LEU A 47 -10.51 9.48 4.76
CA LEU A 47 -10.71 8.19 5.41
C LEU A 47 -10.94 7.07 4.39
N ASN A 48 -11.73 7.33 3.35
CA ASN A 48 -11.94 6.38 2.25
C ASN A 48 -10.65 6.13 1.44
N ALA A 49 -9.80 7.14 1.27
CA ALA A 49 -8.48 6.94 0.70
C ALA A 49 -7.57 6.12 1.64
N ALA A 50 -7.62 6.37 2.94
CA ALA A 50 -6.88 5.59 3.94
C ALA A 50 -7.27 4.11 3.91
N ALA A 51 -8.58 3.81 3.87
CA ALA A 51 -9.08 2.44 3.79
C ALA A 51 -8.57 1.71 2.53
N ARG A 52 -8.67 2.33 1.35
CA ARG A 52 -8.15 1.75 0.10
C ARG A 52 -6.64 1.53 0.11
N SER A 53 -5.89 2.46 0.72
CA SER A 53 -4.45 2.29 0.91
C SER A 53 -4.15 1.10 1.83
N LEU A 54 -4.90 0.93 2.92
CA LEU A 54 -4.74 -0.20 3.84
C LEU A 54 -5.10 -1.53 3.18
N GLU A 55 -6.17 -1.60 2.38
CA GLU A 55 -6.51 -2.81 1.59
C GLU A 55 -5.38 -3.20 0.64
N THR A 56 -4.75 -2.20 0.00
CA THR A 56 -3.61 -2.44 -0.90
C THR A 56 -2.41 -2.94 -0.11
N LEU A 57 -2.12 -2.35 1.05
CA LEU A 57 -1.03 -2.78 1.92
C LEU A 57 -1.26 -4.17 2.50
N GLU A 58 -2.50 -4.52 2.84
CA GLU A 58 -2.89 -5.84 3.34
C GLU A 58 -2.61 -6.92 2.30
N LYS A 59 -3.10 -6.73 1.06
CA LYS A 59 -2.91 -7.68 -0.05
C LYS A 59 -1.44 -8.00 -0.33
N ASN A 60 -0.57 -7.01 -0.12
CA ASN A 60 0.87 -7.13 -0.42
C ASN A 60 1.74 -7.21 0.84
N ALA A 61 1.16 -7.43 2.03
CA ALA A 61 1.86 -7.27 3.30
C ALA A 61 3.07 -8.20 3.44
N ALA A 62 2.96 -9.44 2.97
CA ALA A 62 4.05 -10.41 3.03
C ALA A 62 5.24 -10.00 2.15
N GLU A 63 4.96 -9.55 0.93
CA GLU A 63 5.97 -9.11 -0.05
C GLU A 63 6.69 -7.84 0.42
N ILE A 64 5.93 -6.85 0.91
CA ILE A 64 6.49 -5.61 1.45
C ILE A 64 7.40 -5.93 2.65
N ARG A 65 6.97 -6.79 3.58
CA ARG A 65 7.79 -7.20 4.72
C ARG A 65 9.05 -7.94 4.29
N ALA A 66 8.97 -8.82 3.29
CA ALA A 66 10.11 -9.53 2.75
C ALA A 66 11.12 -8.56 2.12
N PHE A 67 10.64 -7.61 1.31
CA PHE A 67 11.46 -6.57 0.69
C PHE A 67 12.16 -5.68 1.74
N LEU A 68 11.45 -5.27 2.80
CA LEU A 68 12.01 -4.41 3.86
C LEU A 68 13.08 -5.10 4.71
N LYS A 69 13.11 -6.45 4.78
CA LYS A 69 14.17 -7.20 5.46
C LYS A 69 15.52 -7.16 4.72
N LEU A 70 15.52 -6.84 3.43
CA LEU A 70 16.75 -6.73 2.65
C LEU A 70 17.59 -5.54 3.13
N PRO A 71 18.94 -5.61 3.10
CA PRO A 71 19.80 -4.46 3.31
C PRO A 71 19.49 -3.32 2.33
N ALA A 72 19.79 -2.07 2.70
CA ALA A 72 19.46 -0.91 1.88
C ALA A 72 20.02 -0.99 0.45
N GLN A 73 21.27 -1.43 0.29
CA GLN A 73 21.92 -1.62 -1.00
C GLN A 73 21.20 -2.66 -1.87
N ALA A 74 20.72 -3.76 -1.26
CA ALA A 74 19.97 -4.78 -1.96
C ALA A 74 18.59 -4.28 -2.39
N ARG A 75 17.90 -3.47 -1.55
CA ARG A 75 16.65 -2.82 -1.94
C ARG A 75 16.83 -1.87 -3.12
N GLU A 76 17.92 -1.08 -3.13
CA GLU A 76 18.25 -0.20 -4.24
C GLU A 76 18.50 -0.99 -5.54
N ALA A 77 19.26 -2.08 -5.45
CA ALA A 77 19.51 -2.95 -6.60
C ALA A 77 18.20 -3.55 -7.16
N VAL A 78 17.30 -4.01 -6.29
CA VAL A 78 15.97 -4.51 -6.70
C VAL A 78 15.13 -3.39 -7.33
N LEU A 79 15.16 -2.17 -6.81
CA LEU A 79 14.40 -1.05 -7.43
C LEU A 79 14.97 -0.64 -8.79
N ARG A 80 16.29 -0.73 -8.98
CA ARG A 80 16.95 -0.32 -10.24
C ARG A 80 16.94 -1.40 -11.32
N HIS A 81 17.02 -2.67 -10.93
CA HIS A 81 17.23 -3.79 -11.86
C HIS A 81 16.17 -4.88 -11.73
N GLY A 82 15.26 -4.79 -10.77
CA GLY A 82 14.32 -5.86 -10.43
C GLY A 82 13.37 -6.23 -11.57
N GLU A 83 12.90 -5.27 -12.36
CA GLU A 83 12.00 -5.54 -13.49
C GLU A 83 12.71 -6.37 -14.58
N THR A 84 13.91 -5.95 -14.98
CA THR A 84 14.72 -6.69 -15.97
C THR A 84 15.10 -8.08 -15.47
N MET A 85 15.47 -8.20 -14.20
CA MET A 85 15.82 -9.50 -13.60
C MET A 85 14.60 -10.40 -13.45
N ALA A 86 13.44 -9.86 -13.07
CA ALA A 86 12.20 -10.62 -12.99
C ALA A 86 11.81 -11.17 -14.36
N GLN A 87 11.86 -10.35 -15.41
CA GLN A 87 11.54 -10.77 -16.77
C GLN A 87 12.47 -11.91 -17.25
N MET A 88 13.78 -11.77 -17.03
CA MET A 88 14.75 -12.82 -17.38
C MET A 88 14.49 -14.12 -16.61
N CYS A 89 14.22 -14.05 -15.31
CA CYS A 89 13.89 -15.23 -14.50
C CYS A 89 12.60 -15.92 -14.96
N LEU A 90 11.57 -15.15 -15.33
CA LEU A 90 10.31 -15.70 -15.85
C LEU A 90 10.51 -16.39 -17.21
N GLU A 91 11.31 -15.80 -18.10
CA GLU A 91 11.66 -16.40 -19.39
C GLU A 91 12.46 -17.69 -19.22
N LEU A 92 13.43 -17.72 -18.30
CA LEU A 92 14.18 -18.93 -17.97
C LEU A 92 13.26 -20.03 -17.44
N ALA A 93 12.38 -19.70 -16.48
CA ALA A 93 11.41 -20.66 -15.95
C ALA A 93 10.47 -21.21 -17.03
N ALA A 94 10.02 -20.37 -17.97
CA ALA A 94 9.20 -20.80 -19.09
C ALA A 94 9.95 -21.75 -20.04
N ARG A 95 11.22 -21.45 -20.35
CA ARG A 95 12.07 -22.33 -21.18
C ARG A 95 12.32 -23.68 -20.52
N GLU A 96 12.61 -23.69 -19.22
CA GLU A 96 12.80 -24.93 -18.46
C GLU A 96 11.53 -25.79 -18.42
N ALA A 97 10.36 -25.17 -18.24
CA ALA A 97 9.08 -25.87 -18.28
C ALA A 97 8.82 -26.48 -19.66
N ALA A 98 9.09 -25.74 -20.74
CA ALA A 98 8.96 -26.23 -22.11
C ALA A 98 9.92 -27.38 -22.43
N ALA A 99 11.18 -27.30 -21.96
CA ALA A 99 12.18 -28.36 -22.12
C ALA A 99 11.77 -29.64 -21.37
N LYS A 100 11.25 -29.53 -20.15
CA LYS A 100 10.72 -30.67 -19.38
C LYS A 100 9.49 -31.32 -20.02
N ALA A 101 8.69 -30.56 -20.77
CA ALA A 101 7.53 -31.06 -21.50
C ALA A 101 7.89 -31.71 -22.86
N GLY A 102 9.17 -31.81 -23.21
CA GLY A 102 9.64 -32.40 -24.48
C GLY A 102 9.55 -31.46 -25.69
N GLY A 103 9.38 -30.16 -25.48
CA GLY A 103 9.40 -29.15 -26.54
C GLY A 103 10.81 -28.85 -27.05
N PRO A 104 10.96 -28.28 -28.27
CA PRO A 104 12.26 -28.01 -28.86
C PRO A 104 13.00 -26.93 -28.06
N VAL A 105 14.17 -27.28 -27.53
CA VAL A 105 15.10 -26.34 -26.87
C VAL A 105 15.79 -25.53 -27.97
N ARG A 106 15.53 -24.22 -28.03
CA ARG A 106 16.24 -23.26 -28.88
C ARG A 106 17.00 -22.26 -28.02
#